data_AF-A0AAD9PQI3-F1
#
_entry.id   AF-A0AAD9PQI3-F1
#
_cell.length_a   1.000
_cell.length_b   1.000
_cell.length_c   1.000
_cell.angle_alpha   90.00
_cell.angle_beta   90.00
_cell.angle_gamma   90.00
#
_symmetry.space_group_name_H-M   'P 1'
#
loop_
_entity.id
_entity.type
_entity.pdbx_description
1 polymer ?
#
loop_
_entity_poly.entity_id
_entity_poly.type
_entity_poly.pdbx_seq_one_letter_code
_entity_poly.pdbx_strand_id
1 'polypeptide(L)'
;MTGKRNSSEEIANNQTKTRLKWTEAMNTKLLECKGEAKDLVQSKDPPRKEDGKKQGYMAIMKQLWYNSEFADLNISTQNLRDQAARIEKLLGSAGATIREESNTANDLLQPNVDNQETSSEDLEQDNYEFNNDTISPRNLHSTNAQVPEENETPAEVKNIFQAAKLVFASVAADPGDFSNRLLDSRTKKRPTNQDIININAAIEQLMKQNDVNNAPDPAQNPLVFLWLANCVIYSVVVAFLVLKGWKKK
;
A
#
# COMPACT_ATOMS: atom_id res chain seq x y z
N MET A 1 42.67 0.91 -40.63
CA MET A 1 42.43 2.02 -39.69
C MET A 1 41.08 2.63 -39.98
N THR A 2 40.06 2.24 -39.23
CA THR A 2 38.73 2.85 -39.26
C THR A 2 38.29 3.02 -37.81
N GLY A 3 38.61 4.19 -37.26
CA GLY A 3 38.23 4.57 -35.91
C GLY A 3 36.72 4.74 -35.80
N LYS A 4 36.07 3.90 -35.00
CA LYS A 4 34.72 4.17 -34.52
C LYS A 4 34.81 5.29 -33.50
N ARG A 5 34.38 6.48 -33.92
CA ARG A 5 33.97 7.58 -33.04
C ARG A 5 32.73 7.10 -32.30
N ASN A 6 32.88 6.75 -31.03
CA ASN A 6 31.72 6.63 -30.15
C ASN A 6 31.24 8.06 -29.88
N SER A 7 30.06 8.39 -30.41
CA SER A 7 29.37 9.66 -30.14
C SER A 7 29.13 9.77 -28.64
N SER A 8 29.41 10.94 -28.06
CA SER A 8 29.11 11.29 -26.66
C SER A 8 27.63 11.09 -26.28
N GLU A 9 26.75 10.90 -27.26
CA GLU A 9 25.32 10.60 -27.07
C GLU A 9 25.06 9.16 -26.56
N GLU A 10 25.97 8.21 -26.76
CA GLU A 10 25.78 6.81 -26.32
C GLU A 10 26.10 6.62 -24.82
N ILE A 11 26.86 7.55 -24.21
CA ILE A 11 27.20 7.50 -22.78
C ILE A 11 26.05 8.10 -21.93
N ALA A 12 25.30 9.06 -22.47
CA ALA A 12 24.17 9.69 -21.76
C ALA A 12 22.95 8.75 -21.60
N ASN A 13 22.78 7.79 -22.50
CA ASN A 13 21.54 6.97 -22.54
C ASN A 13 21.59 5.69 -21.68
N ASN A 14 22.73 5.40 -21.02
CA ASN A 14 22.89 4.21 -20.19
C ASN A 14 22.84 4.47 -18.67
N GLN A 15 22.58 5.71 -18.24
CA GLN A 15 22.35 6.03 -16.82
C GLN A 15 20.90 5.84 -16.35
N THR A 16 19.97 5.52 -17.27
CA THR A 16 18.52 5.46 -16.98
C THR A 16 18.03 4.04 -16.71
N LYS A 17 18.39 3.46 -15.55
CA LYS A 17 17.56 2.41 -14.89
C LYS A 17 17.94 2.05 -13.46
N THR A 18 18.78 2.83 -12.79
CA THR A 18 18.93 2.72 -11.33
C THR A 18 17.74 3.38 -10.65
N ARG A 19 17.05 2.63 -9.79
CA ARG A 19 15.98 3.15 -8.94
C ARG A 19 16.54 4.30 -8.11
N LEU A 20 15.95 5.49 -8.24
CA LEU A 20 16.34 6.68 -7.46
C LEU A 20 16.36 6.32 -5.97
N LYS A 21 17.50 6.51 -5.31
CA LYS A 21 17.65 6.35 -3.88
C LYS A 21 17.47 7.71 -3.21
N TRP A 22 16.41 7.85 -2.43
CA TRP A 22 16.15 9.07 -1.65
C TRP A 22 17.19 9.22 -0.54
N THR A 23 17.90 10.35 -0.55
CA THR A 23 18.83 10.73 0.52
C THR A 23 18.13 11.55 1.60
N GLU A 24 18.76 11.70 2.76
CA GLU A 24 18.25 12.54 3.83
C GLU A 24 18.11 14.00 3.39
N ALA A 25 19.13 14.56 2.73
CA ALA A 25 19.09 15.93 2.19
C ALA A 25 17.90 16.14 1.22
N MET A 26 17.64 15.16 0.34
CA MET A 26 16.48 15.21 -0.55
C MET A 26 15.16 15.18 0.22
N ASN A 27 15.07 14.34 1.25
CA ASN A 27 13.86 14.22 2.07
C ASN A 27 13.60 15.51 2.86
N THR A 28 14.63 16.11 3.46
CA THR A 28 14.54 17.39 4.16
C THR A 28 14.08 18.48 3.21
N LYS A 29 14.72 18.60 2.03
CA LYS A 29 14.33 19.61 1.05
C LYS A 29 12.90 19.42 0.55
N LEU A 30 12.46 18.18 0.38
CA LEU A 30 11.11 17.85 -0.04
C LEU A 30 10.07 18.32 0.98
N LEU A 31 10.35 18.17 2.28
CA LEU A 31 9.46 18.63 3.35
C LEU A 31 9.41 20.16 3.42
N GLU A 32 10.55 20.86 3.25
CA GLU A 32 10.58 22.33 3.16
C GLU A 32 9.69 22.82 2.01
N CYS A 33 9.87 22.27 0.80
CA CYS A 33 9.06 22.63 -0.36
C CYS A 33 7.56 22.37 -0.12
N LYS A 34 7.20 21.33 0.65
CA LYS A 34 5.82 21.03 1.00
C LYS A 34 5.25 22.02 2.01
N GLY A 35 6.02 22.39 3.03
CA GLY A 35 5.65 23.38 4.04
C GLY A 35 5.43 24.75 3.38
N GLU A 36 6.45 25.24 2.66
CA GLU A 36 6.39 26.51 1.93
C GLU A 36 5.21 26.54 0.95
N ALA A 37 4.96 25.45 0.21
CA ALA A 37 3.83 25.39 -0.70
C ALA A 37 2.47 25.47 0.00
N LYS A 38 2.32 24.89 1.19
CA LYS A 38 1.09 25.00 1.98
C LYS A 38 0.92 26.42 2.50
N ASP A 39 1.99 27.01 3.04
CA ASP A 39 1.97 28.38 3.56
C ASP A 39 1.63 29.39 2.45
N LEU A 40 2.18 29.20 1.25
CA LEU A 40 1.88 30.04 0.08
C LEU A 40 0.42 29.92 -0.38
N VAL A 41 -0.17 28.72 -0.33
CA VAL A 41 -1.60 28.54 -0.65
C VAL A 41 -2.50 29.18 0.39
N GLN A 42 -2.08 29.16 1.65
CA GLN A 42 -2.82 29.75 2.78
C GLN A 42 -2.57 31.25 2.96
N SER A 43 -1.62 31.82 2.22
CA SER A 43 -1.32 33.26 2.24
C SER A 43 -2.51 34.11 1.78
N LYS A 44 -2.54 35.36 2.24
CA LYS A 44 -3.52 36.38 1.81
C LYS A 44 -3.47 36.63 0.30
N ASP A 45 -2.31 36.41 -0.33
CA ASP A 45 -2.13 36.50 -1.78
C ASP A 45 -1.51 35.19 -2.31
N PRO A 46 -2.33 34.18 -2.63
CA PRO A 46 -1.84 32.88 -3.06
C PRO A 46 -1.34 32.93 -4.51
N PRO A 47 -0.27 32.19 -4.85
CA PRO A 47 0.23 32.11 -6.21
C PRO A 47 -0.88 31.73 -7.20
N ARG A 48 -0.91 32.41 -8.36
CA ARG A 48 -1.91 32.20 -9.41
C ARG A 48 -1.25 31.67 -10.67
N LYS A 49 -2.01 30.87 -11.40
CA LYS A 49 -1.67 30.40 -12.75
C LYS A 49 -1.83 31.56 -13.74
N GLU A 50 -1.35 31.36 -14.96
CA GLU A 50 -1.50 32.32 -16.06
C GLU A 50 -2.98 32.64 -16.38
N ASP A 51 -3.89 31.70 -16.10
CA ASP A 51 -5.34 31.87 -16.24
C ASP A 51 -5.99 32.67 -15.08
N GLY A 52 -5.18 33.19 -14.16
CA GLY A 52 -5.62 33.93 -12.97
C GLY A 52 -6.20 33.05 -11.86
N LYS A 53 -6.35 31.74 -12.03
CA LYS A 53 -6.84 30.83 -10.98
C LYS A 53 -5.75 30.55 -9.96
N LYS A 54 -6.14 30.32 -8.70
CA LYS A 54 -5.20 29.92 -7.63
C LYS A 54 -4.44 28.65 -8.03
N GLN A 55 -3.14 28.63 -7.76
CA GLN A 55 -2.34 27.43 -7.86
C GLN A 55 -2.57 26.54 -6.65
N GLY A 56 -2.76 25.24 -6.90
CA GLY A 56 -2.81 24.25 -5.82
C GLY A 56 -1.41 24.00 -5.25
N TYR A 57 -1.34 23.56 -4.00
CA TYR A 57 -0.08 23.34 -3.29
C TYR A 57 0.88 22.39 -4.04
N MET A 58 0.36 21.41 -4.79
CA MET A 58 1.19 20.50 -5.59
C MET A 58 1.90 21.16 -6.76
N ALA A 59 1.28 22.17 -7.39
CA ALA A 59 1.93 22.91 -8.45
C ALA A 59 3.08 23.74 -7.90
N ILE A 60 2.85 24.41 -6.76
CA ILE A 60 3.84 25.24 -6.08
C ILE A 60 4.98 24.39 -5.53
N MET A 61 4.68 23.29 -4.83
CA MET A 61 5.69 22.35 -4.32
C MET A 61 6.59 21.79 -5.44
N LYS A 62 6.01 21.50 -6.61
CA LYS A 62 6.78 21.05 -7.79
C LYS A 62 7.72 22.13 -8.30
N GLN A 63 7.26 23.38 -8.36
CA GLN A 63 8.09 24.52 -8.77
C GLN A 63 9.24 24.76 -7.79
N LEU A 64 8.96 24.76 -6.49
CA LEU A 64 9.98 24.88 -5.44
C LEU A 64 11.01 23.76 -5.53
N TRP A 65 10.58 22.53 -5.82
CA TRP A 65 11.48 21.40 -6.03
C TRP A 65 12.39 21.59 -7.26
N TYR A 66 11.86 22.04 -8.39
CA TYR A 66 12.67 22.31 -9.59
C TYR A 66 13.58 23.54 -9.45
N ASN A 67 13.33 24.39 -8.47
CA ASN A 67 14.22 25.50 -8.13
C ASN A 67 15.31 25.11 -7.12
N SER A 68 15.34 23.84 -6.67
CA SER A 68 16.36 23.32 -5.76
C SER A 68 17.57 22.74 -6.50
N GLU A 69 18.62 22.38 -5.76
CA GLU A 69 19.77 21.65 -6.30
C GLU A 69 19.44 20.26 -6.89
N PHE A 70 18.22 19.76 -6.66
CA PHE A 70 17.77 18.43 -7.11
C PHE A 70 16.89 18.47 -8.37
N ALA A 71 16.85 19.60 -9.09
CA ALA A 71 16.04 19.80 -10.28
C ALA A 71 16.28 18.73 -11.37
N ASP A 72 17.55 18.35 -11.57
CA ASP A 72 17.99 17.42 -12.62
C ASP A 72 17.49 15.98 -12.42
N LEU A 73 16.99 15.64 -11.23
CA LEU A 73 16.43 14.33 -10.94
C LEU A 73 15.08 14.07 -11.63
N ASN A 74 14.48 15.12 -12.21
CA ASN A 74 13.23 15.09 -12.97
C ASN A 74 12.13 14.22 -12.34
N ILE A 75 11.92 14.39 -11.03
CA ILE A 75 10.99 13.60 -10.25
C ILE A 75 9.55 14.03 -10.57
N SER A 76 8.66 13.06 -10.82
CA SER A 76 7.25 13.34 -11.07
C SER A 76 6.54 13.91 -9.84
N THR A 77 5.52 14.75 -10.05
CA THR A 77 4.71 15.33 -8.95
C THR A 77 4.11 14.25 -8.04
N GLN A 78 3.67 13.13 -8.64
CA GLN A 78 3.10 12.01 -7.89
C GLN A 78 4.16 11.38 -6.96
N ASN A 79 5.38 11.17 -7.44
CA ASN A 79 6.46 10.63 -6.61
C ASN A 79 6.85 11.58 -5.48
N LEU A 80 6.88 12.89 -5.73
CA LEU A 80 7.13 13.90 -4.70
C LEU A 80 6.06 13.84 -3.60
N ARG A 81 4.78 13.76 -3.98
CA ARG A 81 3.66 13.65 -3.04
C ARG A 81 3.75 12.37 -2.20
N ASP A 82 3.94 11.23 -2.86
CA ASP A 82 3.96 9.92 -2.20
C ASP A 82 5.16 9.79 -1.26
N GLN A 83 6.32 10.31 -1.66
CA GLN A 83 7.51 10.32 -0.82
C GLN A 83 7.32 11.22 0.40
N ALA A 84 6.77 12.43 0.23
CA ALA A 84 6.50 13.32 1.35
C ALA A 84 5.55 12.69 2.38
N ALA A 85 4.46 12.06 1.91
CA ALA A 85 3.53 11.34 2.78
C ALA A 85 4.20 10.17 3.53
N ARG A 86 5.12 9.44 2.86
CA ARG A 86 5.89 8.38 3.51
C ARG A 86 6.81 8.92 4.60
N ILE A 87 7.49 10.05 4.36
CA ILE A 87 8.38 10.68 5.35
C ILE A 87 7.58 11.17 6.55
N GLU A 88 6.45 11.86 6.33
CA GLU A 88 5.58 12.34 7.41
C GLU A 88 5.04 11.18 8.26
N LYS A 89 4.65 10.07 7.63
CA LYS A 89 4.22 8.86 8.36
C LYS A 89 5.35 8.28 9.21
N LEU A 90 6.58 8.26 8.69
CA LEU A 90 7.74 7.78 9.44
C LEU A 90 8.04 8.68 10.63
N LEU A 91 7.98 10.00 10.46
CA LEU A 91 8.20 10.97 11.54
C LEU A 91 7.09 10.91 12.61
N GLY A 92 5.83 10.78 12.20
CA GLY A 92 4.70 10.60 13.11
C GLY A 92 4.73 9.27 13.86
N SER A 93 5.22 8.20 13.23
CA SER A 93 5.43 6.90 13.88
C SER A 93 6.64 6.91 14.83
N ALA A 94 7.71 7.64 14.50
CA ALA A 94 8.88 7.78 15.37
C ALA A 94 8.55 8.57 16.66
N GLY A 95 7.64 9.55 16.58
CA GLY A 95 7.10 10.22 17.77
C GLY A 95 6.24 9.32 18.67
N ALA A 96 5.68 8.24 18.13
CA ALA A 96 4.97 7.23 18.93
C ALA A 96 5.95 6.29 19.66
N THR A 97 7.08 5.94 19.03
CA THR A 97 8.11 5.09 19.65
C THR A 97 8.90 5.81 20.75
N ILE A 98 9.13 7.12 20.64
CA ILE A 98 9.85 7.90 21.67
C ILE A 98 8.97 8.20 22.91
N ARG A 99 7.64 8.10 22.79
CA ARG A 99 6.71 8.26 23.93
C ARG A 99 6.62 7.05 24.86
N GLU A 100 7.13 5.89 24.46
CA GLU A 100 7.13 4.68 25.31
C GLU A 100 8.38 4.58 26.20
N GLU A 101 9.47 5.30 25.91
CA GLU A 101 10.71 5.23 26.71
C GLU A 101 10.85 6.33 27.78
N SER A 102 9.90 7.28 27.88
CA SER A 102 9.99 8.40 28.86
C SER A 102 9.06 8.29 30.08
N ASN A 103 8.27 7.22 30.24
CA ASN A 103 7.30 7.10 31.34
C ASN A 103 7.81 6.28 32.54
N THR A 104 9.04 6.54 32.99
CA THR A 104 9.49 6.07 34.32
C THR A 104 10.35 7.12 35.01
N ALA A 105 9.74 8.25 35.39
CA ALA A 105 10.17 9.07 36.53
C ALA A 105 9.08 10.10 36.89
N ASN A 106 8.25 9.72 37.85
CA ASN A 106 7.77 10.51 38.98
C ASN A 106 7.58 12.06 38.85
N ASP A 107 6.30 12.42 39.01
CA ASP A 107 5.76 13.25 40.11
C ASP A 107 5.60 14.78 39.91
N LEU A 108 4.31 15.17 39.88
CA LEU A 108 3.64 16.38 40.38
C LEU A 108 4.22 17.76 40.02
N LEU A 109 3.45 18.52 39.22
CA LEU A 109 2.76 19.77 39.59
C LEU A 109 2.20 20.48 38.32
N GLN A 110 0.88 20.65 38.27
CA GLN A 110 0.23 21.76 37.54
C GLN A 110 0.39 23.06 38.37
N PRO A 111 0.28 24.30 37.82
CA PRO A 111 -0.82 24.71 36.93
C PRO A 111 -0.57 25.83 35.86
N ASN A 112 -1.54 25.91 34.93
CA ASN A 112 -1.99 27.04 34.07
C ASN A 112 -0.94 27.68 33.11
N VAL A 113 -1.27 28.17 31.90
CA VAL A 113 -2.33 29.13 31.53
C VAL A 113 -2.65 28.99 30.01
N ASP A 114 -3.94 29.10 29.66
CA ASP A 114 -4.61 29.52 28.42
C ASP A 114 -4.13 29.07 27.02
N ASN A 115 -5.04 28.41 26.28
CA ASN A 115 -5.22 28.70 24.86
C ASN A 115 -6.70 28.56 24.48
N GLN A 116 -7.31 29.70 24.14
CA GLN A 116 -8.64 29.82 23.60
C GLN A 116 -8.74 29.18 22.21
N GLU A 117 -9.82 28.44 22.02
CA GLU A 117 -10.41 28.12 20.73
C GLU A 117 -10.58 29.37 19.86
N THR A 118 -10.22 29.29 18.59
CA THR A 118 -11.04 29.92 17.54
C THR A 118 -11.26 28.91 16.43
N SER A 119 -12.52 28.50 16.36
CA SER A 119 -13.16 27.85 15.22
C SER A 119 -12.97 28.69 13.95
N SER A 120 -12.72 28.01 12.83
CA SER A 120 -13.02 28.51 11.49
C SER A 120 -13.24 27.30 10.59
N GLU A 121 -14.49 26.82 10.56
CA GLU A 121 -15.05 26.15 9.40
C GLU A 121 -14.95 27.10 8.19
N ASP A 122 -14.39 26.66 7.06
CA ASP A 122 -15.21 26.38 5.87
C ASP A 122 -14.40 26.01 4.61
N LEU A 123 -14.93 24.97 3.94
CA LEU A 123 -15.00 24.69 2.49
C LEU A 123 -13.70 24.54 1.68
N GLU A 124 -13.40 23.30 1.25
CA GLU A 124 -13.42 22.96 -0.19
C GLU A 124 -13.94 21.54 -0.40
N GLN A 125 -15.09 21.52 -1.06
CA GLN A 125 -15.81 20.38 -1.60
C GLN A 125 -15.13 19.99 -2.91
N ASP A 126 -14.55 18.79 -2.97
CA ASP A 126 -14.42 18.03 -4.21
C ASP A 126 -14.49 16.53 -3.88
N ASN A 127 -15.59 15.93 -4.33
CA ASN A 127 -15.93 14.52 -4.16
C ASN A 127 -14.85 13.60 -4.75
N TYR A 128 -14.23 12.79 -3.89
CA TYR A 128 -13.94 11.39 -4.20
C TYR A 128 -14.29 10.57 -2.96
N GLU A 129 -15.39 9.83 -3.07
CA GLU A 129 -15.98 8.97 -2.05
C GLU A 129 -14.96 7.90 -1.60
N PHE A 130 -14.29 8.16 -0.49
CA PHE A 130 -13.52 7.17 0.26
C PHE A 130 -14.43 6.61 1.34
N ASN A 131 -15.12 5.52 1.04
CA ASN A 131 -15.92 4.79 2.03
C ASN A 131 -14.99 4.17 3.07
N ASN A 132 -14.75 4.92 4.13
CA ASN A 132 -14.28 4.44 5.42
C ASN A 132 -15.50 3.99 6.22
N ASP A 133 -15.91 2.74 6.07
CA ASP A 133 -16.75 2.13 7.08
C ASP A 133 -15.86 1.69 8.24
N THR A 134 -15.79 2.63 9.18
CA THR A 134 -15.51 2.49 10.61
C THR A 134 -15.78 1.08 11.14
N ILE A 135 -14.71 0.38 11.51
CA ILE A 135 -14.77 -0.83 12.34
C ILE A 135 -15.32 -0.40 13.70
N SER A 136 -16.61 -0.68 13.92
CA SER A 136 -17.20 -0.63 15.26
C SER A 136 -17.12 -2.03 15.89
N PRO A 137 -16.67 -2.15 17.16
CA PRO A 137 -16.38 -3.44 17.79
C PRO A 137 -17.68 -4.16 18.14
N ARG A 138 -17.93 -5.33 17.53
CA ARG A 138 -19.11 -6.14 17.88
C ARG A 138 -18.78 -7.05 19.06
N ASN A 139 -19.35 -6.69 20.22
CA ASN A 139 -19.40 -7.49 21.43
C ASN A 139 -19.90 -8.93 21.17
N LEU A 140 -19.21 -9.90 21.79
CA LEU A 140 -19.67 -11.28 21.94
C LEU A 140 -20.85 -11.31 22.91
N HIS A 141 -21.99 -11.88 22.50
CA HIS A 141 -22.77 -12.75 23.38
C HIS A 141 -23.58 -13.77 22.56
N SER A 142 -23.56 -15.00 23.09
CA SER A 142 -24.10 -16.23 22.56
C SER A 142 -25.60 -16.34 22.83
N THR A 143 -26.40 -16.65 21.80
CA THR A 143 -27.65 -17.42 21.94
C THR A 143 -28.01 -18.12 20.63
N ASN A 144 -28.40 -19.38 20.78
CA ASN A 144 -28.70 -20.38 19.75
C ASN A 144 -29.91 -20.06 18.85
N ALA A 145 -29.90 -20.80 17.73
CA ALA A 145 -31.02 -21.28 16.92
C ALA A 145 -31.51 -20.40 15.76
N GLN A 146 -31.05 -20.72 14.54
CA GLN A 146 -31.83 -21.42 13.49
C GLN A 146 -31.05 -21.43 12.16
N VAL A 147 -30.73 -22.63 11.65
CA VAL A 147 -30.41 -22.91 10.23
C VAL A 147 -31.74 -22.76 9.47
N PRO A 148 -31.86 -21.98 8.36
CA PRO A 148 -31.33 -22.41 7.05
C PRO A 148 -30.99 -21.30 6.03
N GLU A 149 -29.95 -21.51 5.21
CA GLU A 149 -29.99 -21.39 3.73
C GLU A 149 -28.59 -21.61 3.15
N GLU A 150 -28.45 -22.65 2.33
CA GLU A 150 -27.29 -22.83 1.47
C GLU A 150 -27.29 -21.70 0.41
N ASN A 151 -26.63 -20.59 0.73
CA ASN A 151 -26.26 -19.63 -0.30
C ASN A 151 -25.33 -20.35 -1.28
N GLU A 152 -25.85 -20.66 -2.47
CA GLU A 152 -25.07 -21.29 -3.53
C GLU A 152 -23.79 -20.50 -3.75
N THR A 153 -22.65 -21.15 -3.54
CA THR A 153 -21.34 -20.53 -3.78
C THR A 153 -21.28 -20.05 -5.23
N PRO A 154 -20.95 -18.77 -5.48
CA PRO A 154 -20.96 -18.22 -6.83
C PRO A 154 -20.11 -19.07 -7.79
N ALA A 155 -20.56 -19.26 -9.02
CA ALA A 155 -19.90 -20.11 -10.00
C ALA A 155 -18.43 -19.72 -10.24
N GLU A 156 -18.11 -18.43 -10.16
CA GLU A 156 -16.73 -17.93 -10.28
C GLU A 156 -15.84 -18.40 -9.11
N VAL A 157 -16.36 -18.40 -7.87
CA VAL A 157 -15.64 -18.92 -6.69
C VAL A 157 -15.36 -20.41 -6.87
N LYS A 158 -16.36 -21.18 -7.31
CA LYS A 158 -16.20 -22.62 -7.60
C LYS A 158 -15.11 -22.87 -8.65
N ASN A 159 -15.09 -22.09 -9.73
CA ASN A 159 -14.08 -22.22 -10.79
C ASN A 159 -12.67 -21.88 -10.30
N ILE A 160 -12.51 -20.77 -9.57
CA ILE A 160 -11.23 -20.39 -8.96
C ILE A 160 -10.75 -21.48 -8.02
N PHE A 161 -11.63 -21.98 -7.16
CA PHE A 161 -11.32 -23.03 -6.20
C PHE A 161 -10.84 -24.33 -6.87
N GLN A 162 -11.58 -24.84 -7.87
CA GLN A 162 -11.17 -26.06 -8.58
C GLN A 162 -9.84 -25.90 -9.30
N ALA A 163 -9.61 -24.76 -9.96
CA ALA A 163 -8.34 -24.47 -10.60
C ALA A 163 -7.19 -24.33 -9.57
N ALA A 164 -7.46 -23.70 -8.43
CA ALA A 164 -6.48 -23.51 -7.36
C ALA A 164 -6.05 -24.84 -6.74
N LYS A 165 -6.94 -25.83 -6.60
CA LYS A 165 -6.59 -27.18 -6.11
C LYS A 165 -5.51 -27.85 -6.96
N LEU A 166 -5.57 -27.70 -8.27
CA LEU A 166 -4.57 -28.26 -9.18
C LEU A 166 -3.20 -27.61 -8.98
N VAL A 167 -3.16 -26.29 -8.83
CA VAL A 167 -1.91 -25.55 -8.55
C VAL A 167 -1.38 -25.92 -7.16
N PHE A 168 -2.27 -25.99 -6.17
CA PHE A 168 -1.94 -26.28 -4.78
C PHE A 168 -1.27 -27.65 -4.62
N ALA A 169 -1.83 -28.69 -5.25
CA ALA A 169 -1.25 -30.03 -5.21
C ALA A 169 0.22 -30.08 -5.68
N SER A 170 0.61 -29.19 -6.60
CA SER A 170 1.99 -29.09 -7.07
C SER A 170 2.87 -28.27 -6.13
N VAL A 171 2.39 -27.12 -5.64
CA VAL A 171 3.23 -26.21 -4.83
C VAL A 171 3.32 -26.60 -3.36
N ALA A 172 2.39 -27.43 -2.87
CA ALA A 172 2.36 -27.94 -1.50
C ALA A 172 2.88 -29.38 -1.40
N ALA A 173 3.58 -29.89 -2.43
CA ALA A 173 4.09 -31.26 -2.45
C ALA A 173 5.20 -31.50 -1.42
N ASP A 174 6.07 -30.50 -1.19
CA ASP A 174 7.18 -30.60 -0.25
C ASP A 174 7.23 -29.37 0.68
N PRO A 175 7.06 -29.55 2.01
CA PRO A 175 7.12 -28.45 2.98
C PRO A 175 8.40 -27.61 2.87
N GLY A 176 8.23 -26.30 2.70
CA GLY A 176 9.33 -25.35 2.57
C GLY A 176 9.90 -25.21 1.15
N ASP A 177 9.54 -26.08 0.21
CA ASP A 177 9.90 -25.90 -1.19
C ASP A 177 8.95 -24.91 -1.89
N PHE A 178 9.55 -24.00 -2.66
CA PHE A 178 8.85 -23.01 -3.46
C PHE A 178 9.19 -23.13 -4.95
N SER A 179 10.00 -24.12 -5.35
CA SER A 179 10.50 -24.29 -6.72
C SER A 179 9.38 -24.53 -7.74
N ASN A 180 8.27 -25.13 -7.31
CA ASN A 180 7.10 -25.39 -8.15
C ASN A 180 6.24 -24.13 -8.44
N ARG A 181 6.65 -22.95 -7.96
CA ARG A 181 5.94 -21.68 -8.21
C ARG A 181 6.37 -21.06 -9.54
N LEU A 182 5.88 -21.65 -10.63
CA LEU A 182 6.28 -21.29 -11.99
C LEU A 182 5.73 -19.94 -12.46
N LEU A 183 4.59 -19.51 -11.90
CA LEU A 183 3.89 -18.30 -12.33
C LEU A 183 4.08 -17.15 -11.34
N ASP A 184 4.49 -15.98 -11.86
CA ASP A 184 4.57 -14.75 -11.09
C ASP A 184 3.16 -14.18 -10.82
N SER A 185 2.82 -14.00 -9.55
CA SER A 185 1.53 -13.49 -9.08
C SER A 185 1.35 -11.97 -9.27
N ARG A 186 2.41 -11.23 -9.64
CA ARG A 186 2.31 -9.79 -9.93
C ARG A 186 1.53 -9.56 -11.23
N THR A 187 0.58 -8.63 -11.18
CA THR A 187 -0.24 -8.21 -12.32
C THR A 187 -0.21 -6.69 -12.48
N LYS A 188 -0.24 -6.22 -13.74
CA LYS A 188 -0.43 -4.80 -14.06
C LYS A 188 -1.90 -4.39 -14.04
N LYS A 189 -2.82 -5.36 -14.19
CA LYS A 189 -4.27 -5.15 -14.14
C LYS A 189 -4.75 -5.24 -12.70
N ARG A 190 -5.68 -4.37 -12.32
CA ARG A 190 -6.23 -4.29 -10.96
C ARG A 190 -7.49 -5.16 -10.84
N PRO A 191 -7.55 -6.11 -9.88
CA PRO A 191 -8.79 -6.82 -9.55
C PRO A 191 -9.89 -5.85 -9.09
N THR A 192 -11.13 -6.17 -9.42
CA THR A 192 -12.31 -5.47 -8.89
C THR A 192 -12.58 -5.84 -7.43
N ASN A 193 -13.42 -5.09 -6.73
CA ASN A 193 -13.83 -5.46 -5.37
C ASN A 193 -14.52 -6.83 -5.32
N GLN A 194 -15.34 -7.14 -6.33
CA GLN A 194 -15.98 -8.45 -6.43
C GLN A 194 -14.96 -9.57 -6.65
N ASP A 195 -13.92 -9.33 -7.45
CA ASP A 195 -12.83 -10.30 -7.62
C ASP A 195 -12.13 -10.58 -6.28
N ILE A 196 -11.88 -9.55 -5.47
CA ILE A 196 -11.26 -9.70 -4.15
C ILE A 196 -12.15 -10.55 -3.22
N ILE A 197 -13.45 -10.29 -3.19
CA ILE A 197 -14.42 -11.09 -2.43
C ILE A 197 -14.38 -12.55 -2.88
N ASN A 198 -14.39 -12.80 -4.19
CA ASN A 198 -14.37 -14.14 -4.76
C ASN A 198 -13.06 -14.88 -4.46
N ILE A 199 -11.92 -14.18 -4.53
CA ILE A 199 -10.60 -14.70 -4.17
C ILE A 199 -10.55 -15.08 -2.69
N ASN A 200 -10.99 -14.20 -1.80
CA ASN A 200 -11.00 -14.47 -0.36
C ASN A 200 -11.89 -15.66 -0.02
N ALA A 201 -13.09 -15.75 -0.61
CA ALA A 201 -13.97 -16.90 -0.45
C ALA A 201 -13.32 -18.21 -0.92
N ALA A 202 -12.59 -18.20 -2.03
CA ALA A 202 -11.87 -19.37 -2.53
C ALA A 202 -10.67 -19.75 -1.63
N ILE A 203 -9.95 -18.76 -1.07
CA ILE A 203 -8.88 -18.98 -0.08
C ILE A 203 -9.45 -19.66 1.15
N GLU A 204 -10.55 -19.16 1.71
CA GLU A 204 -11.17 -19.75 2.90
C GLU A 204 -11.60 -21.19 2.66
N GLN A 205 -12.21 -21.48 1.50
CA GLN A 205 -12.61 -22.84 1.15
C GLN A 205 -11.39 -23.78 1.03
N LEU A 206 -10.33 -23.32 0.36
CA LEU A 206 -9.13 -24.13 0.19
C LEU A 206 -8.35 -24.30 1.49
N MET A 207 -8.31 -23.28 2.33
CA MET A 207 -7.72 -23.37 3.66
C MET A 207 -8.50 -24.36 4.51
N LYS A 208 -9.83 -24.23 4.63
CA LYS A 208 -10.69 -25.16 5.40
C LYS A 208 -10.54 -26.60 4.91
N GLN A 209 -10.50 -26.84 3.59
CA GLN A 209 -10.31 -28.19 3.07
C GLN A 209 -8.95 -28.79 3.50
N ASN A 210 -7.88 -27.99 3.59
CA ASN A 210 -6.56 -28.50 3.98
C ASN A 210 -6.36 -28.50 5.51
N ASP A 211 -7.03 -27.62 6.23
CA ASP A 211 -7.04 -27.55 7.70
C ASP A 211 -7.67 -28.82 8.29
N VAL A 212 -8.80 -29.25 7.72
CA VAL A 212 -9.47 -30.51 8.10
C VAL A 212 -8.64 -31.74 7.79
N ASN A 213 -7.77 -31.69 6.78
CA ASN A 213 -7.08 -32.87 6.28
C ASN A 213 -5.66 -33.05 6.81
N ASN A 214 -4.86 -31.99 7.02
CA ASN A 214 -3.42 -32.13 7.32
C ASN A 214 -2.72 -30.90 7.93
N ALA A 215 -3.41 -29.79 8.24
CA ALA A 215 -2.69 -28.60 8.71
C ALA A 215 -2.21 -28.79 10.16
N PRO A 216 -0.91 -28.58 10.44
CA PRO A 216 -0.43 -28.61 11.81
C PRO A 216 -0.97 -27.42 12.58
N ASP A 217 -1.35 -27.67 13.83
CA ASP A 217 -1.78 -26.64 14.78
C ASP A 217 -0.77 -25.47 14.76
N PRO A 218 -1.21 -24.23 14.45
CA PRO A 218 -0.34 -23.06 14.46
C PRO A 218 0.44 -22.88 15.76
N ALA A 219 -0.12 -23.34 16.90
CA ALA A 219 0.56 -23.30 18.19
C ALA A 219 1.72 -24.30 18.29
N GLN A 220 1.64 -25.42 17.56
CA GLN A 220 2.65 -26.47 17.56
C GLN A 220 3.69 -26.28 16.46
N ASN A 221 3.28 -25.82 15.27
CA ASN A 221 4.18 -25.62 14.15
C ASN A 221 3.81 -24.39 13.29
N PRO A 222 4.12 -23.17 13.79
CA PRO A 222 3.72 -21.93 13.13
C PRO A 222 4.36 -21.73 11.76
N LEU A 223 5.57 -22.27 11.53
CA LEU A 223 6.27 -22.14 10.25
C LEU A 223 5.64 -22.99 9.15
N VAL A 224 5.24 -24.22 9.48
CA VAL A 224 4.55 -25.09 8.50
C VAL A 224 3.16 -24.55 8.21
N PHE A 225 2.44 -24.04 9.22
CA PHE A 225 1.17 -23.35 9.00
C PHE A 225 1.33 -22.13 8.08
N LEU A 226 2.35 -21.29 8.32
CA LEU A 226 2.63 -20.12 7.48
C LEU A 226 2.98 -20.53 6.04
N TRP A 227 3.79 -21.57 5.87
CA TRP A 227 4.12 -22.12 4.54
C TRP A 227 2.85 -22.60 3.82
N LEU A 228 1.99 -23.37 4.49
CA LEU A 228 0.74 -23.88 3.94
C LEU A 228 -0.19 -22.73 3.50
N ALA A 229 -0.42 -21.76 4.37
CA ALA A 229 -1.22 -20.57 4.07
C ALA A 229 -0.66 -19.81 2.87
N ASN A 230 0.67 -19.69 2.78
CA ASN A 230 1.34 -19.05 1.65
C ASN A 230 1.13 -19.83 0.34
N CYS A 231 1.18 -21.17 0.38
CA CYS A 231 0.87 -22.03 -0.76
C CYS A 231 -0.60 -21.91 -1.20
N VAL A 232 -1.55 -21.83 -0.25
CA VAL A 232 -2.98 -21.59 -0.54
C VAL A 232 -3.16 -20.25 -1.26
N ILE A 233 -2.63 -19.16 -0.69
CA ILE A 233 -2.75 -17.81 -1.27
C ILE A 233 -2.16 -17.79 -2.68
N TYR A 234 -0.94 -18.32 -2.86
CA TYR A 234 -0.30 -18.40 -4.16
C TYR A 234 -1.17 -19.13 -5.19
N SER A 235 -1.69 -20.30 -4.83
CA SER A 235 -2.47 -21.16 -5.72
C SER A 235 -3.76 -20.49 -6.17
N VAL A 236 -4.48 -19.85 -5.26
CA VAL A 236 -5.73 -19.15 -5.56
C VAL A 236 -5.47 -17.93 -6.45
N VAL A 237 -4.46 -17.12 -6.14
CA VAL A 237 -4.13 -15.93 -6.93
C VAL A 237 -3.71 -16.32 -8.34
N VAL A 238 -2.85 -17.33 -8.49
CA VAL A 238 -2.43 -17.82 -9.82
C VAL A 238 -3.60 -18.36 -10.61
N ALA A 239 -4.47 -19.17 -9.99
CA ALA A 239 -5.67 -19.69 -10.64
C ALA A 239 -6.58 -18.55 -11.13
N PHE A 240 -6.83 -17.55 -10.28
CA PHE A 240 -7.59 -16.35 -10.66
C PHE A 240 -6.96 -15.63 -11.86
N LEU A 241 -5.65 -15.37 -11.83
CA LEU A 241 -4.96 -14.67 -12.92
C LEU A 241 -5.03 -15.41 -14.24
N VAL A 242 -4.94 -16.75 -14.21
CA VAL A 242 -5.08 -17.60 -15.39
C VAL A 242 -6.52 -17.58 -15.91
N LEU A 243 -7.52 -17.70 -15.03
CA LEU A 243 -8.94 -17.68 -15.41
C LEU A 243 -9.37 -16.33 -16.01
N LYS A 244 -8.83 -15.21 -15.50
CA LYS A 244 -9.04 -13.87 -16.10
C LYS A 244 -8.24 -13.65 -17.39
N GLY A 245 -7.38 -14.60 -17.80
CA GLY A 245 -6.53 -14.48 -18.98
C GLY A 245 -5.39 -13.46 -18.84
N TRP A 246 -5.00 -13.12 -17.61
CA TRP A 246 -3.94 -12.15 -17.33
C TRP A 246 -2.56 -12.78 -17.28
N LYS A 247 -2.52 -14.11 -17.11
CA LYS A 247 -1.33 -14.95 -17.21
C LYS A 247 -1.66 -16.12 -18.12
N LYS A 248 -0.66 -16.57 -18.88
CA LYS A 248 -0.74 -17.81 -19.64
C LYS A 248 -0.27 -18.96 -18.75
N LYS A 249 -0.91 -20.11 -18.90
CA LYS A 249 -0.43 -21.37 -18.30
C LYS A 249 0.92 -21.75 -18.88
#